data_AF-A0A9X4M9X3-F1
#
_entry.id   AF-A0A9X4M9X3-F1
#
_cell.length_a   1.000
_cell.length_b   1.000
_cell.length_c   1.000
_cell.angle_alpha   90.00
_cell.angle_beta   90.00
_cell.angle_gamma   90.00
#
_symmetry.space_group_name_H-M   'P 1'
#
loop_
_entity.id
_entity.type
_entity.pdbx_description
1 polymer ?
#
loop_
_entity_poly.entity_id
_entity_poly.type
_entity_poly.pdbx_seq_one_letter_code
_entity_poly.pdbx_strand_id
1 'polypeptide(L)'
;IDFKKFAKSQDGFWFRDSRGSNDFKDAKTFVIVGTPCANIAMLRADYVAMTGLHPVDKDPAFAAFVDRHILATVMQCFGRKAGDRFNQGDVIYFLSDFDLGDISHTLIKSGDITPDAMSNLELLQLKVSQVINSVTDGGFDLLNASERQLCAYFGIKRGVLLYHFDWIKLLLDNLYNQLIHSFNENLHSLTEPSDLGLVDLWAGVTELFLSENLPIKDTLVGIFEFFSEHIPNYLHSYVLARLSAESRHKLFSTLAVLAVNE
;
A
#
# COMPACT_ATOMS: atom_id res chain seq x y z
N ILE A 1 -1.32 -22.04 12.68
CA ILE A 1 -1.88 -22.70 11.48
C ILE A 1 -1.56 -21.84 10.29
N ASP A 2 -1.04 -22.42 9.22
CA ASP A 2 -0.70 -21.73 7.98
C ASP A 2 -1.13 -22.55 6.76
N PHE A 3 -1.07 -21.94 5.58
CA PHE A 3 -1.19 -22.63 4.30
C PHE A 3 -0.07 -23.64 4.12
N LYS A 4 -0.39 -24.77 3.48
CA LYS A 4 0.54 -25.89 3.29
C LYS A 4 1.87 -25.52 2.64
N LYS A 5 1.89 -24.46 1.83
CA LYS A 5 3.10 -23.97 1.16
C LYS A 5 4.10 -23.31 2.13
N PHE A 6 3.64 -22.78 3.26
CA PHE A 6 4.43 -21.96 4.18
C PHE A 6 4.62 -22.60 5.57
N ALA A 7 3.75 -23.54 5.94
CA ALA A 7 3.84 -24.32 7.19
C ALA A 7 5.07 -25.25 7.23
N LYS A 8 5.79 -25.24 8.36
CA LYS A 8 6.85 -26.20 8.69
C LYS A 8 6.28 -27.48 9.31
N SER A 9 7.11 -28.50 9.50
CA SER A 9 6.70 -29.82 10.03
C SER A 9 6.06 -29.78 11.42
N GLN A 10 6.26 -28.72 12.20
CA GLN A 10 5.69 -28.53 13.53
C GLN A 10 4.44 -27.62 13.53
N ASP A 11 4.11 -27.02 12.38
CA ASP A 11 2.95 -26.14 12.26
C ASP A 11 1.70 -26.92 11.89
N GLY A 12 0.54 -26.39 12.27
CA GLY A 12 -0.74 -26.90 11.77
C GLY A 12 -1.06 -26.38 10.37
N PHE A 13 -1.68 -27.22 9.56
CA PHE A 13 -2.02 -26.94 8.17
C PHE A 13 -3.53 -26.72 8.01
N TRP A 14 -3.91 -25.70 7.25
CA TRP A 14 -5.31 -25.52 6.82
C TRP A 14 -5.84 -26.78 6.12
N PHE A 15 -7.09 -27.15 6.43
CA PHE A 15 -7.84 -28.29 5.89
C PHE A 15 -7.29 -29.70 6.18
N ARG A 16 -6.06 -29.82 6.71
CA ARG A 16 -5.50 -31.10 7.18
C ARG A 16 -5.56 -31.21 8.69
N ASP A 17 -4.91 -30.29 9.38
CA ASP A 17 -4.81 -30.31 10.84
C ASP A 17 -5.86 -29.39 11.46
N SER A 18 -6.47 -28.50 10.66
CA SER A 18 -7.57 -27.62 11.05
C SER A 18 -8.96 -28.28 11.03
N ARG A 19 -9.10 -29.55 10.61
CA ARG A 19 -10.38 -30.32 10.65
C ARG A 19 -10.24 -31.58 11.52
N GLY A 20 -11.16 -31.79 12.48
CA GLY A 20 -11.25 -33.00 13.33
C GLY A 20 -10.15 -33.30 14.36
N SER A 21 -9.00 -32.61 14.37
CA SER A 21 -7.91 -32.88 15.34
C SER A 21 -7.90 -32.03 16.63
N ASN A 22 -7.30 -32.56 17.72
CA ASN A 22 -7.09 -31.88 19.02
C ASN A 22 -5.62 -31.48 19.28
N ASP A 23 -4.76 -31.51 18.25
CA ASP A 23 -3.30 -31.36 18.40
C ASP A 23 -2.86 -30.05 19.07
N PHE A 24 -3.71 -29.01 19.07
CA PHE A 24 -3.37 -27.67 19.58
C PHE A 24 -4.08 -27.31 20.90
N LYS A 25 -4.66 -28.29 21.60
CA LYS A 25 -5.42 -28.06 22.84
C LYS A 25 -4.60 -27.32 23.92
N ASP A 26 -3.32 -27.66 24.07
CA ASP A 26 -2.45 -27.15 25.14
C ASP A 26 -1.71 -25.85 24.76
N ALA A 27 -1.87 -25.36 23.51
CA ALA A 27 -1.14 -24.20 23.01
C ALA A 27 -1.70 -22.89 23.57
N LYS A 28 -0.98 -22.17 24.44
CA LYS A 28 -1.49 -20.91 25.03
C LYS A 28 -1.76 -19.81 24.00
N THR A 29 -0.90 -19.72 22.99
CA THR A 29 -1.04 -18.77 21.89
C THR A 29 -1.32 -19.51 20.61
N PHE A 30 -2.40 -19.12 19.93
CA PHE A 30 -2.80 -19.72 18.68
C PHE A 30 -2.75 -18.70 17.55
N VAL A 31 -1.71 -18.79 16.73
CA VAL A 31 -1.54 -17.92 15.56
C VAL A 31 -2.08 -18.63 14.33
N ILE A 32 -2.99 -17.97 13.62
CA ILE A 32 -3.64 -18.45 12.42
C ILE A 32 -3.33 -17.47 11.30
N VAL A 33 -2.75 -17.95 10.21
CA VAL A 33 -2.28 -17.13 9.09
C VAL A 33 -3.07 -17.46 7.84
N GLY A 34 -3.54 -16.40 7.17
CA GLY A 34 -4.26 -16.46 5.91
C GLY A 34 -5.74 -16.82 6.01
N THR A 35 -6.44 -16.60 4.90
CA THR A 35 -7.87 -16.83 4.74
C THR A 35 -8.12 -18.26 4.24
N PRO A 36 -8.84 -19.14 4.98
CA PRO A 36 -9.02 -20.52 4.57
C PRO A 36 -10.02 -20.64 3.41
N CYS A 37 -9.53 -20.51 2.19
CA CYS A 37 -10.33 -20.70 0.99
C CYS A 37 -10.09 -22.10 0.41
N ALA A 38 -11.18 -22.89 0.31
CA ALA A 38 -11.15 -24.16 -0.41
C ALA A 38 -11.07 -23.91 -1.93
N ASN A 39 -10.84 -24.97 -2.71
CA ASN A 39 -10.83 -24.85 -4.16
C ASN A 39 -12.16 -24.23 -4.66
N ILE A 40 -12.09 -23.09 -5.34
CA ILE A 40 -13.28 -22.37 -5.84
C ILE A 40 -14.13 -23.25 -6.76
N ALA A 41 -13.51 -24.13 -7.56
CA ALA A 41 -14.26 -25.05 -8.42
C ALA A 41 -15.08 -26.07 -7.61
N MET A 42 -14.56 -26.51 -6.46
CA MET A 42 -15.29 -27.36 -5.53
C MET A 42 -16.45 -26.59 -4.89
N LEU A 43 -16.20 -25.37 -4.40
CA LEU A 43 -17.26 -24.53 -3.82
C LEU A 43 -18.36 -24.21 -4.84
N ARG A 44 -17.99 -24.04 -6.11
CA ARG A 44 -18.94 -23.86 -7.22
C ARG A 44 -19.80 -25.09 -7.43
N ALA A 45 -19.22 -26.29 -7.41
CA ALA A 45 -19.97 -27.53 -7.52
C ALA A 45 -20.93 -27.72 -6.32
N ASP A 46 -20.47 -27.43 -5.11
CA ASP A 46 -21.30 -27.49 -3.90
C ASP A 46 -22.46 -26.49 -3.94
N TYR A 47 -22.20 -25.25 -4.39
CA TYR A 47 -23.23 -24.23 -4.57
C TYR A 47 -24.30 -24.67 -5.57
N VAL A 48 -23.89 -25.19 -6.73
CA VAL A 48 -24.80 -25.73 -7.75
C VAL A 48 -25.61 -26.90 -7.20
N ALA A 49 -24.97 -27.81 -6.46
CA ALA A 49 -25.66 -28.96 -5.86
C ALA A 49 -26.70 -28.53 -4.80
N MET A 50 -26.39 -27.50 -4.00
CA MET A 50 -27.25 -27.02 -2.93
C MET A 50 -28.40 -26.12 -3.40
N THR A 51 -28.18 -25.35 -4.47
CA THR A 51 -29.13 -24.31 -4.92
C THR A 51 -29.79 -24.63 -6.26
N GLY A 52 -29.20 -25.51 -7.06
CA GLY A 52 -29.60 -25.77 -8.45
C GLY A 52 -29.21 -24.65 -9.43
N LEU A 53 -28.52 -23.61 -8.97
CA LEU A 53 -28.17 -22.44 -9.77
C LEU A 53 -26.72 -22.51 -10.25
N HIS A 54 -26.49 -22.14 -11.51
CA HIS A 54 -25.15 -22.03 -12.08
C HIS A 54 -24.67 -20.59 -11.99
N PRO A 55 -23.67 -20.30 -11.14
CA PRO A 55 -23.22 -18.93 -10.97
C PRO A 55 -22.46 -18.45 -12.21
N VAL A 56 -22.68 -17.20 -12.58
CA VAL A 56 -21.95 -16.50 -13.66
C VAL A 56 -20.74 -15.77 -13.10
N ASP A 57 -19.90 -15.19 -13.96
CA ASP A 57 -18.72 -14.46 -13.51
C ASP A 57 -19.13 -13.28 -12.61
N LYS A 58 -18.49 -13.20 -11.43
CA LYS A 58 -18.76 -12.19 -10.38
C LYS A 58 -20.20 -12.22 -9.81
N ASP A 59 -20.84 -13.39 -9.79
CA ASP A 59 -22.15 -13.57 -9.15
C ASP A 59 -22.09 -13.26 -7.63
N PRO A 60 -22.84 -12.25 -7.14
CA PRO A 60 -22.84 -11.87 -5.72
C PRO A 60 -23.35 -12.98 -4.78
N ALA A 61 -24.29 -13.80 -5.22
CA ALA A 61 -24.84 -14.88 -4.38
C ALA A 61 -23.82 -16.00 -4.17
N PHE A 62 -23.03 -16.29 -5.21
CA PHE A 62 -21.91 -17.23 -5.09
C PHE A 62 -20.78 -16.66 -4.23
N ALA A 63 -20.44 -15.38 -4.37
CA ALA A 63 -19.46 -14.72 -3.51
C ALA A 63 -19.86 -14.82 -2.02
N ALA A 64 -21.12 -14.49 -1.69
CA ALA A 64 -21.64 -14.61 -0.33
C ALA A 64 -21.63 -16.07 0.19
N PHE A 65 -21.87 -17.05 -0.69
CA PHE A 65 -21.75 -18.47 -0.32
C PHE A 65 -20.30 -18.85 0.02
N VAL A 66 -19.33 -18.38 -0.78
CA VAL A 66 -17.90 -18.57 -0.52
C VAL A 66 -17.50 -17.91 0.80
N ASP A 67 -17.88 -16.65 1.02
CA ASP A 67 -17.57 -15.92 2.26
C ASP A 67 -18.14 -16.64 3.48
N ARG A 68 -19.39 -17.11 3.41
CA ARG A 68 -19.99 -17.91 4.47
C ARG A 68 -19.22 -19.20 4.74
N HIS A 69 -18.73 -19.87 3.71
CA HIS A 69 -17.93 -21.10 3.86
C HIS A 69 -16.58 -20.82 4.53
N ILE A 70 -15.94 -19.71 4.16
CA ILE A 70 -14.69 -19.25 4.79
C ILE A 70 -14.95 -18.94 6.26
N LEU A 71 -15.95 -18.10 6.57
CA LEU A 71 -16.32 -17.74 7.94
C LEU A 71 -16.63 -18.96 8.80
N ALA A 72 -17.40 -19.93 8.29
CA ALA A 72 -17.68 -21.17 8.99
C ALA A 72 -16.41 -21.98 9.30
N THR A 73 -15.46 -22.00 8.36
CA THR A 73 -14.16 -22.68 8.55
C THR A 73 -13.30 -21.97 9.60
N VAL A 74 -13.29 -20.63 9.60
CA VAL A 74 -12.62 -19.80 10.61
C VAL A 74 -13.24 -20.02 11.99
N MET A 75 -14.57 -19.98 12.10
CA MET A 75 -15.29 -20.24 13.35
C MET A 75 -15.01 -21.63 13.89
N GLN A 76 -14.99 -22.66 13.03
CA GLN A 76 -14.61 -24.01 13.43
C GLN A 76 -13.16 -24.07 13.93
N CYS A 77 -12.26 -23.30 13.31
CA CYS A 77 -10.86 -23.21 13.71
C CYS A 77 -10.73 -22.57 15.11
N PHE A 78 -11.40 -21.45 15.36
CA PHE A 78 -11.42 -20.78 16.67
C PHE A 78 -12.09 -21.65 17.74
N GLY A 79 -13.17 -22.34 17.36
CA GLY A 79 -13.93 -23.24 18.21
C GLY A 79 -13.11 -24.41 18.78
N ARG A 80 -11.92 -24.69 18.26
CA ARG A 80 -11.00 -25.70 18.84
C ARG A 80 -10.43 -25.30 20.18
N LYS A 81 -10.36 -23.99 20.41
CA LYS A 81 -10.05 -23.42 21.70
C LYS A 81 -11.31 -23.22 22.54
N ALA A 82 -12.49 -23.08 21.94
CA ALA A 82 -13.76 -22.92 22.66
C ALA A 82 -14.35 -24.26 23.14
N GLY A 83 -15.15 -24.20 24.21
CA GLY A 83 -15.74 -25.36 24.89
C GLY A 83 -14.83 -25.91 26.00
N ASP A 84 -14.88 -25.29 27.19
CA ASP A 84 -14.11 -25.61 28.42
C ASP A 84 -12.59 -25.73 28.30
N ARG A 85 -12.02 -25.39 27.14
CA ARG A 85 -10.58 -25.51 26.83
C ARG A 85 -9.89 -24.16 26.66
N PHE A 86 -10.65 -23.07 26.57
CA PHE A 86 -10.12 -21.72 26.52
C PHE A 86 -9.82 -21.29 27.94
N ASN A 87 -8.53 -21.33 28.29
CA ASN A 87 -8.12 -20.94 29.63
C ASN A 87 -7.93 -19.43 29.73
N GLN A 88 -8.01 -18.90 30.95
CA GLN A 88 -7.72 -17.50 31.20
C GLN A 88 -6.26 -17.20 30.81
N GLY A 89 -6.08 -16.31 29.82
CA GLY A 89 -4.76 -15.96 29.26
C GLY A 89 -4.43 -16.62 27.92
N ASP A 90 -5.30 -17.48 27.38
CA ASP A 90 -5.17 -17.94 26.01
C ASP A 90 -5.44 -16.78 25.03
N VAL A 91 -4.69 -16.71 23.93
CA VAL A 91 -4.83 -15.66 22.91
C VAL A 91 -4.83 -16.26 21.52
N ILE A 92 -5.76 -15.80 20.68
CA ILE A 92 -5.83 -16.16 19.26
C ILE A 92 -5.46 -14.94 18.44
N TYR A 93 -4.45 -15.08 17.58
CA TYR A 93 -4.09 -14.09 16.58
C TYR A 93 -4.52 -14.60 15.20
N PHE A 94 -5.36 -13.85 14.51
CA PHE A 94 -5.80 -14.14 13.16
C PHE A 94 -5.22 -13.10 12.21
N LEU A 95 -4.33 -13.53 11.31
CA LEU A 95 -3.61 -12.68 10.37
C LEU A 95 -4.18 -12.88 8.98
N SER A 96 -5.14 -12.04 8.59
CA SER A 96 -5.88 -12.15 7.33
C SER A 96 -6.60 -10.84 7.02
N ASP A 97 -6.90 -10.63 5.74
CA ASP A 97 -7.73 -9.54 5.21
C ASP A 97 -9.24 -9.86 5.23
N PHE A 98 -9.62 -11.03 5.74
CA PHE A 98 -10.99 -11.50 5.76
C PHE A 98 -11.79 -10.86 6.90
N ASP A 99 -13.00 -10.40 6.57
CA ASP A 99 -13.93 -9.86 7.54
C ASP A 99 -14.48 -10.98 8.45
N LEU A 100 -14.19 -10.88 9.74
CA LEU A 100 -14.69 -11.81 10.76
C LEU A 100 -16.15 -11.56 11.13
N GLY A 101 -16.78 -10.52 10.59
CA GLY A 101 -18.17 -10.16 10.86
C GLY A 101 -18.40 -9.91 12.35
N ASP A 102 -19.43 -10.55 12.90
CA ASP A 102 -19.88 -10.34 14.29
C ASP A 102 -19.02 -11.03 15.37
N ILE A 103 -17.94 -11.72 14.99
CA ILE A 103 -17.05 -12.34 15.98
C ILE A 103 -16.37 -11.22 16.77
N SER A 104 -16.47 -11.20 18.10
CA SER A 104 -15.79 -10.18 18.91
C SER A 104 -14.26 -10.27 18.76
N HIS A 105 -13.64 -9.25 18.17
CA HIS A 105 -12.21 -9.18 17.95
C HIS A 105 -11.70 -7.73 18.01
N THR A 106 -10.40 -7.56 18.21
CA THR A 106 -9.73 -6.27 18.08
C THR A 106 -9.01 -6.24 16.74
N LEU A 107 -9.45 -5.36 15.84
CA LEU A 107 -8.76 -5.14 14.56
C LEU A 107 -7.49 -4.31 14.82
N ILE A 108 -6.35 -4.87 14.44
CA ILE A 108 -5.04 -4.20 14.53
C ILE A 108 -4.46 -4.17 13.13
N LYS A 109 -4.10 -2.98 12.62
CA LYS A 109 -3.43 -2.89 11.32
C LYS A 109 -2.00 -3.38 11.44
N SER A 110 -1.45 -3.97 10.38
CA SER A 110 -0.08 -4.45 10.38
C SER A 110 0.92 -3.33 10.66
N GLY A 111 0.66 -2.12 10.15
CA GLY A 111 1.46 -0.93 10.40
C GLY A 111 1.47 -0.45 11.85
N ASP A 112 0.43 -0.74 12.63
CA ASP A 112 0.38 -0.38 14.06
C ASP A 112 1.25 -1.32 14.92
N ILE A 113 1.63 -2.50 14.38
CA ILE A 113 2.47 -3.48 15.06
C ILE A 113 3.94 -3.16 14.82
N THR A 114 4.33 -2.97 13.55
CA THR A 114 5.70 -2.61 13.16
C THR A 114 5.71 -1.90 11.81
N PRO A 115 6.54 -0.85 11.64
CA PRO A 115 6.71 -0.18 10.34
C PRO A 115 7.11 -1.14 9.21
N ASP A 116 7.86 -2.21 9.52
CA ASP A 116 8.31 -3.19 8.52
C ASP A 116 7.17 -4.04 7.94
N ALA A 117 6.01 -4.06 8.60
CA ALA A 117 4.83 -4.80 8.18
C ALA A 117 3.79 -3.90 7.48
N MET A 118 4.11 -2.61 7.26
CA MET A 118 3.27 -1.72 6.48
C MET A 118 3.26 -2.15 5.02
N SER A 119 2.07 -2.13 4.41
CA SER A 119 1.96 -2.16 2.96
C SER A 119 2.63 -0.93 2.33
N ASN A 120 3.01 -1.01 1.05
CA ASN A 120 3.58 0.15 0.32
C ASN A 120 2.67 1.38 0.38
N LEU A 121 1.36 1.17 0.36
CA LEU A 121 0.36 2.23 0.46
C LEU A 121 0.36 2.87 1.86
N GLU A 122 0.38 2.06 2.93
CA GLU A 122 0.46 2.58 4.31
C GLU A 122 1.77 3.34 4.56
N LEU A 123 2.89 2.83 4.04
CA LEU A 123 4.19 3.50 4.12
C LEU A 123 4.15 4.86 3.41
N LEU A 124 3.54 4.92 2.23
CA LEU A 124 3.37 6.15 1.47
C LEU A 124 2.47 7.15 2.23
N GLN A 125 1.34 6.70 2.79
CA GLN A 125 0.46 7.52 3.64
C GLN A 125 1.18 8.06 4.88
N LEU A 126 2.00 7.22 5.53
CA LEU A 126 2.81 7.61 6.69
C LEU A 126 3.80 8.73 6.31
N LYS A 127 4.54 8.57 5.20
CA LYS A 127 5.52 9.56 4.74
C LYS A 127 4.87 10.89 4.37
N VAL A 128 3.73 10.87 3.67
CA VAL A 128 2.96 12.08 3.38
C VAL A 128 2.54 12.77 4.67
N SER A 129 2.03 12.02 5.65
CA SER A 129 1.61 12.56 6.94
C SER A 129 2.77 13.18 7.72
N GLN A 130 3.96 12.58 7.69
CA GLN A 130 5.16 13.13 8.31
C GLN A 130 5.57 14.48 7.71
N VAL A 131 5.51 14.60 6.37
CA VAL A 131 5.82 15.86 5.68
C VAL A 131 4.76 16.92 5.98
N ILE A 132 3.49 16.56 6.06
CA ILE A 132 2.40 17.48 6.46
C ILE A 132 2.63 18.04 7.87
N ASN A 133 3.02 17.19 8.81
CA ASN A 133 3.30 17.62 10.18
C ASN A 133 4.52 18.56 10.24
N SER A 134 5.58 18.30 9.48
CA SER A 134 6.75 19.20 9.46
C SER A 134 6.46 20.56 8.81
N VAL A 135 5.50 20.62 7.89
CA VAL A 135 5.06 21.84 7.23
C VAL A 135 4.25 22.74 8.16
N THR A 136 3.35 22.14 8.95
CA THR A 136 2.54 22.88 9.93
C THR A 136 3.39 23.44 11.07
N ASP A 137 4.50 22.79 11.40
CA ASP A 137 5.48 23.26 12.39
C ASP A 137 6.31 24.50 11.95
N GLY A 138 6.24 24.89 10.66
CA GLY A 138 6.95 26.04 10.08
C GLY A 138 6.14 27.35 10.00
N GLY A 139 4.91 27.37 10.52
CA GLY A 139 4.07 28.58 10.63
C GLY A 139 3.34 29.03 9.35
N PHE A 140 3.47 28.29 8.24
CA PHE A 140 2.68 28.51 7.03
C PHE A 140 1.91 27.24 6.68
N ASP A 141 0.58 27.34 6.77
CA ASP A 141 -0.33 26.23 6.44
C ASP A 141 -0.40 26.05 4.93
N LEU A 142 0.50 25.24 4.37
CA LEU A 142 0.50 24.92 2.95
C LEU A 142 -0.78 24.21 2.53
N LEU A 143 -1.48 23.48 3.41
CA LEU A 143 -2.62 22.63 3.02
C LEU A 143 -3.93 23.40 2.81
N ASN A 144 -4.05 24.57 3.43
CA ASN A 144 -5.20 25.44 3.28
C ASN A 144 -4.83 26.76 2.57
N ALA A 145 -3.63 26.85 2.01
CA ALA A 145 -3.14 28.04 1.35
C ALA A 145 -3.85 28.23 0.01
N SER A 146 -4.50 29.39 -0.17
CA SER A 146 -5.03 29.78 -1.48
C SER A 146 -3.91 29.90 -2.52
N GLU A 147 -4.23 29.74 -3.81
CA GLU A 147 -3.28 29.96 -4.93
C GLU A 147 -2.51 31.28 -4.79
N ARG A 148 -3.16 32.34 -4.30
CA ARG A 148 -2.53 33.66 -4.08
C ARG A 148 -1.47 33.61 -2.98
N GLN A 149 -1.75 32.91 -1.88
CA GLN A 149 -0.78 32.72 -0.79
C GLN A 149 0.38 31.85 -1.23
N LEU A 150 0.12 30.79 -2.02
CA LEU A 150 1.17 29.97 -2.63
C LEU A 150 2.08 30.79 -3.55
N CYS A 151 1.50 31.60 -4.45
CA CYS A 151 2.26 32.50 -5.32
C CYS A 151 3.17 33.45 -4.51
N ALA A 152 2.65 34.04 -3.44
CA ALA A 152 3.43 34.93 -2.57
C ALA A 152 4.53 34.18 -1.80
N TYR A 153 4.25 32.96 -1.35
CA TYR A 153 5.18 32.12 -0.61
C TYR A 153 6.38 31.69 -1.46
N PHE A 154 6.13 31.26 -2.71
CA PHE A 154 7.16 30.85 -3.66
C PHE A 154 7.77 32.01 -4.47
N GLY A 155 7.16 33.20 -4.43
CA GLY A 155 7.62 34.35 -5.22
C GLY A 155 7.37 34.22 -6.72
N ILE A 156 6.38 33.40 -7.12
CA ILE A 156 6.06 33.11 -8.53
C ILE A 156 4.71 33.72 -8.95
N LYS A 157 4.51 33.87 -10.26
CA LYS A 157 3.23 34.32 -10.83
C LYS A 157 2.23 33.16 -10.89
N ARG A 158 0.93 33.48 -10.79
CA ARG A 158 -0.16 32.49 -10.88
C ARG A 158 -0.07 31.57 -12.11
N GLY A 159 0.22 32.13 -13.28
CA GLY A 159 0.35 31.32 -14.51
C GLY A 159 1.50 30.30 -14.44
N VAL A 160 2.58 30.64 -13.73
CA VAL A 160 3.73 29.73 -13.51
C VAL A 160 3.34 28.64 -12.51
N LEU A 161 2.61 28.99 -11.45
CA LEU A 161 2.09 28.02 -10.49
C LEU A 161 1.15 26.99 -11.16
N LEU A 162 0.22 27.44 -12.01
CA LEU A 162 -0.69 26.55 -12.74
C LEU A 162 0.07 25.62 -13.69
N TYR A 163 1.08 26.14 -14.39
CA TYR A 163 1.96 25.31 -15.22
C TYR A 163 2.66 24.21 -14.41
N HIS A 164 3.07 24.52 -13.16
CA HIS A 164 3.64 23.51 -12.28
C HIS A 164 2.65 22.43 -11.87
N PHE A 165 1.41 22.79 -11.54
CA PHE A 165 0.38 21.80 -11.20
C PHE A 165 0.13 20.79 -12.32
N ASP A 166 0.12 21.24 -13.59
CA ASP A 166 -0.11 20.36 -14.74
C ASP A 166 0.90 19.20 -14.81
N TRP A 167 2.20 19.47 -14.65
CA TRP A 167 3.22 18.42 -14.71
C TRP A 167 3.39 17.68 -13.38
N ILE A 168 3.16 18.33 -12.23
CA ILE A 168 3.22 17.69 -10.90
C ILE A 168 2.20 16.55 -10.82
N LYS A 169 0.99 16.76 -11.33
CA LYS A 169 -0.06 15.74 -11.35
C LYS A 169 0.36 14.50 -12.12
N LEU A 170 0.94 14.69 -13.32
CA LEU A 170 1.47 13.60 -14.13
C LEU A 170 2.61 12.84 -13.44
N LEU A 171 3.49 13.54 -12.72
CA LEU A 171 4.55 12.90 -11.94
C LEU A 171 4.00 12.11 -10.76
N LEU A 172 3.01 12.65 -10.04
CA LEU A 172 2.38 11.97 -8.90
C LEU A 172 1.69 10.69 -9.34
N ASP A 173 0.95 10.72 -10.45
CA ASP A 173 0.32 9.52 -11.02
C ASP A 173 1.38 8.46 -11.39
N ASN A 174 2.49 8.88 -12.00
CA ASN A 174 3.59 7.96 -12.36
C ASN A 174 4.24 7.35 -11.10
N LEU A 175 4.59 8.18 -10.12
CA LEU A 175 5.17 7.75 -8.86
C LEU A 175 4.23 6.82 -8.09
N TYR A 176 2.94 7.12 -8.04
CA TYR A 176 1.92 6.26 -7.42
C TYR A 176 1.90 4.88 -8.07
N ASN A 177 1.87 4.82 -9.40
CA ASN A 177 1.86 3.57 -10.15
C ASN A 177 3.14 2.74 -9.93
N GLN A 178 4.30 3.39 -9.87
CA GLN A 178 5.58 2.74 -9.62
C GLN A 178 5.72 2.22 -8.19
N LEU A 179 5.27 3.00 -7.20
CA LEU A 179 5.45 2.67 -5.77
C LEU A 179 4.42 1.65 -5.27
N ILE A 180 3.17 1.74 -5.71
CA ILE A 180 2.06 0.94 -5.17
C ILE A 180 1.73 -0.23 -6.07
N HIS A 181 1.52 0.02 -7.36
CA HIS A 181 1.04 -1.03 -8.25
C HIS A 181 2.15 -1.84 -8.91
N SER A 182 3.42 -1.45 -8.77
CA SER A 182 4.55 -2.02 -9.53
C SER A 182 4.27 -2.12 -11.03
N PHE A 183 3.40 -1.24 -11.55
CA PHE A 183 3.17 -1.09 -12.98
C PHE A 183 4.40 -0.41 -13.55
N ASN A 184 5.40 -1.22 -13.89
CA ASN A 184 6.34 -0.84 -14.92
C ASN A 184 5.56 -0.93 -16.23
N GLU A 185 4.88 0.16 -16.60
CA GLU A 185 4.74 0.41 -18.03
C GLU A 185 6.15 0.28 -18.60
N ASN A 186 6.36 -0.64 -19.54
CA ASN A 186 7.67 -0.85 -20.13
C ASN A 186 8.08 0.47 -20.78
N LEU A 187 8.83 1.31 -20.06
CA LEU A 187 9.42 2.50 -20.63
C LEU A 187 10.23 2.01 -21.83
N HIS A 188 9.86 2.48 -23.01
CA HIS A 188 10.59 2.14 -24.21
C HIS A 188 12.06 2.52 -24.01
N SER A 189 12.98 1.61 -24.31
CA SER A 189 14.40 1.89 -24.13
C SER A 189 14.78 3.14 -24.93
N LEU A 190 15.35 4.14 -24.25
CA LEU A 190 15.97 5.27 -24.92
C LEU A 190 17.10 4.75 -25.80
N THR A 191 17.01 4.98 -27.10
CA THR A 191 18.01 4.57 -28.08
C THR A 191 19.08 5.63 -28.29
N GLU A 192 18.78 6.89 -27.96
CA GLU A 192 19.68 8.03 -28.16
C GLU A 192 20.68 8.17 -26.99
N PRO A 193 22.00 8.13 -27.25
CA PRO A 193 23.03 8.24 -26.21
C PRO A 193 23.01 9.58 -25.46
N SER A 194 22.59 10.67 -26.11
CA SER A 194 22.46 11.99 -25.49
C SER A 194 21.38 12.02 -24.41
N ASP A 195 20.26 11.35 -24.65
CA ASP A 195 19.13 11.31 -23.74
C ASP A 195 19.44 10.44 -22.53
N LEU A 196 20.15 9.34 -22.73
CA LEU A 196 20.66 8.51 -21.62
C LEU A 196 21.60 9.29 -20.71
N GLY A 197 22.53 10.06 -21.28
CA GLY A 197 23.46 10.89 -20.52
C GLY A 197 22.74 11.98 -19.70
N LEU A 198 21.71 12.61 -20.29
CA LEU A 198 20.86 13.58 -19.58
C LEU A 198 20.08 12.95 -18.43
N VAL A 199 19.49 11.77 -18.66
CA VAL A 199 18.74 11.05 -17.63
C VAL A 199 19.64 10.66 -16.46
N ASP A 200 20.81 10.09 -16.73
CA ASP A 200 21.74 9.69 -15.66
C ASP A 200 22.27 10.91 -14.88
N LEU A 201 22.57 12.03 -15.56
CA LEU A 201 22.97 13.28 -14.92
C LEU A 201 21.89 13.80 -13.98
N TRP A 202 20.67 14.00 -14.50
CA TRP A 202 19.58 14.60 -13.73
C TRP A 202 19.03 13.66 -12.66
N ALA A 203 19.07 12.34 -12.87
CA ALA A 203 18.79 11.37 -11.81
C ALA A 203 19.80 11.50 -10.68
N GLY A 204 21.11 11.58 -10.98
CA GLY A 204 22.15 11.77 -9.97
C GLY A 204 22.02 13.08 -9.19
N VAL A 205 21.76 14.19 -9.88
CA VAL A 205 21.55 15.51 -9.26
C VAL A 205 20.31 15.51 -8.37
N THR A 206 19.19 14.95 -8.87
CA THR A 206 17.93 14.88 -8.12
C THR A 206 18.08 13.97 -6.89
N GLU A 207 18.78 12.84 -7.02
CA GLU A 207 19.06 11.93 -5.90
C GLU A 207 19.89 12.63 -4.82
N LEU A 208 20.97 13.33 -5.21
CA LEU A 208 21.79 14.09 -4.27
C LEU A 208 20.96 15.18 -3.56
N PHE A 209 20.20 15.96 -4.31
CA PHE A 209 19.35 17.01 -3.78
C PHE A 209 18.30 16.47 -2.80
N LEU A 210 17.65 15.36 -3.14
CA LEU A 210 16.68 14.71 -2.27
C LEU A 210 17.35 14.04 -1.07
N SER A 211 18.64 13.73 -1.09
CA SER A 211 19.34 13.24 0.10
C SER A 211 19.60 14.34 1.14
N GLU A 212 19.60 15.61 0.73
CA GLU A 212 19.79 16.74 1.63
C GLU A 212 18.54 17.03 2.48
N ASN A 213 18.75 17.38 3.74
CA ASN A 213 17.68 17.78 4.67
C ASN A 213 17.44 19.29 4.58
N LEU A 214 16.88 19.71 3.45
CA LEU A 214 16.50 21.10 3.19
C LEU A 214 15.08 21.40 3.71
N PRO A 215 14.76 22.67 4.03
CA PRO A 215 13.39 23.10 4.27
C PRO A 215 12.50 22.79 3.07
N ILE A 216 11.24 22.41 3.32
CA ILE A 216 10.31 21.98 2.25
C ILE A 216 10.14 23.02 1.14
N LYS A 217 10.21 24.31 1.50
CA LYS A 217 10.15 25.41 0.54
C LYS A 217 11.28 25.32 -0.48
N ASP A 218 12.51 25.16 0.01
CA ASP A 218 13.71 25.13 -0.83
C ASP A 218 13.74 23.84 -1.65
N THR A 219 13.28 22.73 -1.07
CA THR A 219 13.08 21.47 -1.79
C THR A 219 12.10 21.64 -2.96
N LEU A 220 10.95 22.27 -2.73
CA LEU A 220 9.93 22.49 -3.77
C LEU A 220 10.43 23.44 -4.87
N VAL A 221 11.11 24.52 -4.50
CA VAL A 221 11.69 25.45 -5.49
C VAL A 221 12.73 24.75 -6.36
N GLY A 222 13.62 23.95 -5.76
CA GLY A 222 14.60 23.17 -6.52
C GLY A 222 13.95 22.13 -7.45
N ILE A 223 12.91 21.43 -6.98
CA ILE A 223 12.15 20.50 -7.83
C ILE A 223 11.49 21.24 -9.01
N PHE A 224 10.92 22.43 -8.77
CA PHE A 224 10.34 23.24 -9.84
C PHE A 224 11.38 23.61 -10.89
N GLU A 225 12.56 24.06 -10.48
CA GLU A 225 13.67 24.41 -11.38
C GLU A 225 14.11 23.19 -12.19
N PHE A 226 14.39 22.05 -11.54
CA PHE A 226 14.89 20.86 -12.22
C PHE A 226 13.90 20.31 -13.25
N PHE A 227 12.64 20.09 -12.86
CA PHE A 227 11.66 19.45 -13.74
C PHE A 227 11.03 20.42 -14.76
N SER A 228 11.02 21.72 -14.50
CA SER A 228 10.48 22.71 -15.43
C SER A 228 11.52 23.23 -16.42
N GLU A 229 12.75 23.52 -15.97
CA GLU A 229 13.73 24.28 -16.77
C GLU A 229 14.82 23.38 -17.35
N HIS A 230 15.12 22.26 -16.69
CA HIS A 230 16.30 21.47 -17.02
C HIS A 230 16.01 20.08 -17.59
N ILE A 231 14.96 19.41 -17.11
CA ILE A 231 14.59 18.07 -17.57
C ILE A 231 13.41 18.21 -18.56
N PRO A 232 13.58 17.83 -19.83
CA PRO A 232 12.48 17.78 -20.77
C PRO A 232 11.33 16.88 -20.28
N ASN A 233 10.08 17.29 -20.46
CA ASN A 233 8.90 16.57 -19.98
C ASN A 233 8.84 15.08 -20.40
N TYR A 234 9.31 14.76 -21.61
CA TYR A 234 9.34 13.38 -22.10
C TYR A 234 10.38 12.49 -21.40
N LEU A 235 11.36 13.09 -20.71
CA LEU A 235 12.41 12.40 -19.94
C LEU A 235 12.07 12.25 -18.46
N HIS A 236 11.03 12.93 -17.97
CA HIS A 236 10.65 12.93 -16.55
C HIS A 236 10.48 11.51 -16.00
N SER A 237 9.72 10.66 -16.68
CA SER A 237 9.47 9.28 -16.27
C SER A 237 10.75 8.43 -16.24
N TYR A 238 11.69 8.68 -17.15
CA TYR A 238 12.99 8.00 -17.19
C TYR A 238 13.89 8.40 -16.03
N VAL A 239 13.91 9.70 -15.68
CA VAL A 239 14.62 10.20 -14.50
C VAL A 239 14.03 9.56 -13.24
N LEU A 240 12.70 9.57 -13.09
CA LEU A 240 12.03 8.92 -11.95
C LEU A 240 12.39 7.44 -11.80
N ALA A 241 12.40 6.69 -12.91
CA ALA A 241 12.71 5.26 -12.90
C ALA A 241 14.15 4.95 -12.46
N ARG A 242 15.07 5.92 -12.55
CA ARG A 242 16.47 5.78 -12.12
C ARG A 242 16.70 6.15 -10.66
N LEU A 243 15.76 6.85 -10.03
CA LEU A 243 15.86 7.23 -8.61
C LEU A 243 15.71 6.03 -7.68
N SER A 244 16.35 6.11 -6.51
CA SER A 244 16.17 5.11 -5.47
C SER A 244 14.71 5.08 -4.98
N ALA A 245 14.32 3.97 -4.36
CA ALA A 245 12.98 3.88 -3.77
C ALA A 245 12.78 4.97 -2.70
N GLU A 246 13.79 5.28 -1.90
CA GLU A 246 13.71 6.31 -0.86
C GLU A 246 13.48 7.70 -1.45
N SER A 247 14.26 8.08 -2.46
CA SER A 247 14.13 9.37 -3.15
C SER A 247 12.79 9.51 -3.87
N ARG A 248 12.27 8.45 -4.49
CA ARG A 248 10.92 8.46 -5.07
C ARG A 248 9.83 8.72 -4.03
N HIS A 249 9.94 8.11 -2.85
CA HIS A 249 8.98 8.38 -1.77
C HIS A 249 9.10 9.81 -1.24
N LYS A 250 10.33 10.35 -1.09
CA LYS A 250 10.54 11.73 -0.64
C LYS A 250 10.00 12.73 -1.66
N LEU A 251 10.24 12.50 -2.95
CA LEU A 251 9.70 13.31 -4.03
C LEU A 251 8.16 13.27 -4.03
N PHE A 252 7.56 12.07 -3.97
CA PHE A 252 6.11 11.91 -3.91
C PHE A 252 5.51 12.66 -2.72
N SER A 253 6.02 12.43 -1.51
CA SER A 253 5.49 13.05 -0.29
C SER A 253 5.63 14.57 -0.29
N THR A 254 6.71 15.10 -0.87
CA THR A 254 6.93 16.55 -1.00
C THR A 254 5.95 17.18 -1.99
N LEU A 255 5.76 16.57 -3.16
CA LEU A 255 4.85 17.08 -4.19
C LEU A 255 3.36 16.90 -3.82
N ALA A 256 3.02 15.84 -3.08
CA ALA A 256 1.66 15.57 -2.65
C ALA A 256 1.07 16.70 -1.80
N VAL A 257 1.89 17.40 -1.00
CA VAL A 257 1.45 18.55 -0.20
C VAL A 257 0.88 19.67 -1.07
N LEU A 258 1.43 19.87 -2.27
CA LEU A 258 0.94 20.89 -3.19
C LEU A 258 -0.33 20.47 -3.91
N ALA A 259 -0.43 19.19 -4.30
CA ALA A 259 -1.58 18.67 -5.02
C ALA A 259 -2.87 18.62 -4.18
N VAL A 260 -2.78 18.65 -2.85
CA VAL A 260 -3.95 18.74 -1.96
C VAL A 260 -4.67 20.10 -2.06
N ASN A 261 -4.00 21.13 -2.59
CA ASN A 261 -4.53 22.50 -2.71
C ASN A 261 -5.17 22.83 -4.07
N GLU A 262 -5.17 21.89 -5.02
CA GLU A 262 -5.87 22.02 -6.31
C GLU A 262 -7.37 21.69 -6.14
#